data_AF-A0A967SS25-F1
#
_entry.id   AF-A0A967SS25-F1
#
_cell.length_a   1.000
_cell.length_b   1.000
_cell.length_c   1.000
_cell.angle_alpha   90.00
_cell.angle_beta   90.00
_cell.angle_gamma   90.00
#
_symmetry.space_group_name_H-M   'P 1'
#
loop_
_entity.id
_entity.type
_entity.pdbx_description
1 polymer ?
#
loop_
_entity_poly.entity_id
_entity_poly.type
_entity_poly.pdbx_seq_one_letter_code
_entity_poly.pdbx_strand_id
1 'polypeptide(L)'
;AVGVTDFLAISGGMTLIPGLENQLIYFAPKLTPISIKNFDLSGGVLYILVPEGEDDVGIAYTVSTYGTERAALTAGLGWGFSGGDFANEPVLMFGGEVRASRHVKFISENWFPPDTDFSFLSLGIRFFGENLAADFGLFFPAGADTEGFPFLPWIGFAYNFGTAGK
;
A
#
# COMPACT_ATOMS: atom_id res chain seq x y z
N ALA A 1 8.89 6.87 -1.54
CA ALA A 1 8.48 7.38 -0.22
C ALA A 1 9.70 7.97 0.48
N VAL A 2 9.54 9.11 1.16
CA VAL A 2 10.58 9.74 1.97
C VAL A 2 9.99 10.03 3.35
N GLY A 3 10.66 9.58 4.41
CA GLY A 3 10.38 10.02 5.77
C GLY A 3 10.90 11.43 5.96
N VAL A 4 10.00 12.40 6.14
CA VAL A 4 10.35 13.81 6.36
C VAL A 4 10.69 14.04 7.84
N THR A 5 9.96 13.37 8.72
CA THR A 5 10.19 13.32 10.18
C THR A 5 9.90 11.91 10.68
N ASP A 6 10.08 11.67 11.98
CA ASP A 6 9.80 10.38 12.62
C ASP A 6 8.32 9.97 12.53
N PHE A 7 7.42 10.92 12.27
CA PHE A 7 5.97 10.70 12.22
C PHE A 7 5.33 11.11 10.89
N LEU A 8 6.06 11.72 9.95
CA LEU A 8 5.55 12.14 8.64
C LEU A 8 6.35 11.46 7.52
N ALA A 9 5.64 10.74 6.67
CA ALA A 9 6.15 10.23 5.41
C ALA A 9 5.37 10.82 4.24
N ILE A 10 6.07 11.08 3.14
CA ILE A 10 5.49 11.54 1.88
C ILE A 10 5.87 10.57 0.77
N SER A 11 4.89 10.17 -0.03
CA SER A 11 5.10 9.39 -1.24
C SER A 11 4.46 10.09 -2.42
N GLY A 12 5.00 9.85 -3.60
CA GLY A 12 4.41 10.28 -4.84
C GLY A 12 5.10 9.60 -6.01
N GLY A 13 4.43 9.63 -7.16
CA GLY A 13 4.92 9.00 -8.37
C GLY A 13 3.89 9.10 -9.48
N MET A 14 4.14 8.38 -10.56
CA MET A 14 3.21 8.28 -11.68
C MET A 14 3.18 6.85 -12.23
N THR A 15 2.13 6.50 -12.95
CA THR A 15 2.13 5.29 -13.76
C THR A 15 3.12 5.41 -14.90
N LEU A 16 3.64 4.28 -15.36
CA LEU A 16 4.55 4.19 -16.52
C LEU A 16 4.03 3.15 -17.50
N ILE A 17 2.76 3.30 -17.92
CA ILE A 17 2.10 2.36 -18.83
C ILE A 17 2.35 2.83 -20.27
N PRO A 18 3.13 2.09 -21.07
CA PRO A 18 3.39 2.48 -22.46
C PRO A 18 2.09 2.56 -23.27
N GLY A 19 1.93 3.62 -24.05
CA GLY A 19 0.76 3.82 -24.91
C GLY A 19 -0.42 4.55 -24.26
N LEU A 20 -0.38 4.83 -22.95
CA LEU A 20 -1.30 5.81 -22.36
C LEU A 20 -0.81 7.23 -22.67
N GLU A 21 -1.68 8.06 -23.24
CA GLU A 21 -1.41 9.48 -23.50
C GLU A 21 -1.19 10.25 -22.18
N ASN A 22 -1.97 9.89 -21.15
CA ASN A 22 -1.91 10.48 -19.82
C ASN A 22 -1.59 9.42 -18.77
N GLN A 23 -0.55 9.67 -17.97
CA GLN A 23 -0.18 8.83 -16.84
C GLN A 23 -0.88 9.34 -15.58
N LEU A 24 -1.37 8.42 -14.75
CA LEU A 24 -1.91 8.77 -13.45
C LEU A 24 -0.77 9.24 -12.55
N ILE A 25 -0.97 10.32 -11.81
CA ILE A 25 0.00 10.83 -10.85
C ILE A 25 -0.58 10.59 -9.47
N TYR A 26 0.21 10.09 -8.52
CA TYR A 26 -0.25 9.92 -7.16
C TYR A 26 0.61 10.71 -6.17
N PHE A 27 -0.05 11.12 -5.09
CA PHE A 27 0.55 11.74 -3.93
C PHE A 27 -0.06 11.12 -2.68
N ALA A 28 0.79 10.72 -1.73
CA ALA A 28 0.34 9.98 -0.55
C ALA A 28 1.10 10.41 0.71
N PRO A 29 0.60 11.41 1.45
CA PRO A 29 1.11 11.73 2.78
C PRO A 29 0.56 10.74 3.81
N LYS A 30 1.41 10.37 4.77
CA LYS A 30 1.05 9.53 5.91
C LYS A 30 1.64 10.09 7.20
N LEU A 31 0.80 10.16 8.22
CA LEU A 31 1.16 10.54 9.57
C LEU A 31 1.06 9.34 10.51
N THR A 32 2.02 9.20 11.43
CA THR A 32 2.03 8.17 12.47
C THR A 32 2.09 8.86 13.84
N PRO A 33 0.97 9.43 14.32
CA PRO A 33 0.96 10.21 15.56
C PRO A 33 1.18 9.37 16.83
N ILE A 34 0.92 8.06 16.78
CA ILE A 34 1.12 7.15 17.90
C ILE A 34 2.10 6.06 17.46
N SER A 35 3.24 6.01 18.15
CA SER A 35 4.21 4.92 18.06
C SER A 35 4.68 4.58 19.47
N ILE A 36 4.18 3.47 20.02
CA ILE A 36 4.43 3.05 21.39
C ILE A 36 4.77 1.56 21.46
N LYS A 37 6.01 1.25 21.86
CA LYS A 37 6.54 -0.12 21.97
C LYS A 37 6.42 -0.90 20.64
N ASN A 38 5.35 -1.67 20.51
CA ASN A 38 5.07 -2.59 19.43
C ASN A 38 3.81 -2.20 18.67
N PHE A 39 3.23 -1.04 18.97
CA PHE A 39 1.98 -0.57 18.38
C PHE A 39 2.17 0.79 17.71
N ASP A 40 1.73 0.88 16.47
CA ASP A 40 1.66 2.11 15.69
C ASP A 40 0.22 2.36 15.25
N LEU A 41 -0.22 3.62 15.30
CA LEU A 41 -1.45 4.08 14.65
C LEU A 41 -1.09 5.20 13.69
N SER A 42 -1.49 5.03 12.43
CA SER A 42 -1.22 5.96 11.35
C SER A 42 -2.49 6.32 10.61
N GLY A 43 -2.52 7.53 10.05
CA GLY A 43 -3.54 7.98 9.11
C GLY A 43 -2.89 8.60 7.88
N GLY A 44 -3.52 8.46 6.72
CA GLY A 44 -2.97 9.00 5.49
C GLY A 44 -4.01 9.17 4.41
N VAL A 45 -3.56 9.74 3.30
CA VAL A 45 -4.34 9.86 2.08
C VAL A 45 -3.50 9.26 0.96
N LEU A 46 -4.13 8.53 0.04
CA LEU A 46 -3.62 8.33 -1.31
C LEU A 46 -4.52 9.13 -2.24
N TYR A 47 -3.95 10.13 -2.89
CA TYR A 47 -4.61 10.96 -3.88
C TYR A 47 -4.05 10.63 -5.25
N ILE A 48 -4.91 10.37 -6.22
CA ILE A 48 -4.57 10.02 -7.59
C ILE A 48 -5.19 11.06 -8.50
N LEU A 49 -4.32 11.82 -9.16
CA LEU A 49 -4.69 12.72 -10.24
C LEU A 49 -4.96 11.90 -11.49
N VAL A 50 -6.12 12.14 -12.10
CA VAL A 50 -6.53 11.51 -13.35
C VAL A 50 -6.53 12.58 -14.44
N PRO A 51 -5.43 12.76 -15.19
CA PRO A 51 -5.38 13.82 -16.19
C PRO A 51 -6.42 13.56 -17.29
N GLU A 52 -7.18 14.59 -17.63
CA GLU A 52 -8.26 14.56 -18.63
C GLU A 52 -9.44 13.61 -18.28
N GLY A 53 -9.49 13.10 -17.05
CA GLY A 53 -10.66 12.41 -16.49
C GLY A 53 -11.68 13.39 -15.88
N GLU A 54 -12.85 12.88 -15.49
CA GLU A 54 -13.88 13.71 -14.83
C GLU A 54 -13.44 14.17 -13.44
N ASP A 55 -13.03 13.23 -12.59
CA ASP A 55 -12.69 13.49 -11.19
C ASP A 55 -11.39 12.81 -10.75
N ASP A 56 -10.63 13.50 -9.91
CA ASP A 56 -9.54 12.89 -9.15
C ASP A 56 -10.11 11.93 -8.11
N VAL A 57 -9.38 10.83 -7.88
CA VAL A 57 -9.81 9.75 -6.99
C VAL A 57 -8.80 9.52 -5.89
N GLY A 58 -9.24 8.96 -4.77
CA GLY A 58 -8.31 8.62 -3.71
C GLY A 58 -8.93 7.80 -2.61
N ILE A 59 -8.14 7.55 -1.56
CA ILE A 59 -8.58 6.88 -0.35
C ILE A 59 -7.94 7.59 0.85
N ALA A 60 -8.78 8.03 1.79
CA ALA A 60 -8.34 8.46 3.10
C ALA A 60 -8.45 7.27 4.05
N TYR A 61 -7.40 7.00 4.81
CA TYR A 61 -7.31 5.76 5.59
C TYR A 61 -6.69 5.97 6.96
N THR A 62 -7.00 5.03 7.85
CA THR A 62 -6.32 4.81 9.11
C THR A 62 -5.86 3.36 9.18
N VAL A 63 -4.66 3.13 9.70
CA VAL A 63 -4.07 1.80 9.86
C VAL A 63 -3.40 1.69 11.21
N SER A 64 -3.65 0.58 11.88
CA SER A 64 -2.93 0.19 13.09
C SER A 64 -2.06 -1.02 12.80
N THR A 65 -0.81 -0.98 13.29
CA THR A 65 0.12 -2.10 13.18
C THR A 65 0.56 -2.51 14.57
N TYR A 66 0.52 -3.81 14.85
CA TYR A 66 1.06 -4.39 16.07
C TYR A 66 2.13 -5.43 15.73
N GLY A 67 3.36 -5.22 16.19
CA GLY A 67 4.44 -6.14 15.87
C GLY A 67 5.84 -5.73 16.29
N THR A 68 6.80 -6.43 15.71
CA THR A 68 8.25 -6.25 15.84
C THR A 68 8.85 -6.25 14.44
N GLU A 69 10.16 -6.00 14.35
CA GLU A 69 10.90 -6.19 13.09
C GLU A 69 10.85 -7.62 12.51
N ARG A 70 10.47 -8.61 13.33
CA ARG A 70 10.37 -10.01 12.91
C ARG A 70 8.99 -10.41 12.44
N ALA A 71 7.95 -9.84 13.01
CA ALA A 71 6.58 -10.16 12.64
C ALA A 71 5.66 -9.03 13.07
N ALA A 72 4.71 -8.68 12.21
CA ALA A 72 3.70 -7.67 12.49
C ALA A 72 2.36 -8.04 11.85
N LEU A 73 1.29 -7.57 12.47
CA LEU A 73 -0.07 -7.62 11.95
C LEU A 73 -0.54 -6.19 11.77
N THR A 74 -1.28 -5.95 10.69
CA THR A 74 -1.84 -4.64 10.37
C THR A 74 -3.33 -4.78 10.09
N ALA A 75 -4.11 -3.85 10.61
CA ALA A 75 -5.52 -3.69 10.30
C ALA A 75 -5.80 -2.24 9.94
N GLY A 76 -6.69 -2.02 8.97
CA GLY A 76 -6.97 -0.70 8.44
C GLY A 76 -8.40 -0.53 7.97
N LEU A 77 -8.79 0.74 7.90
CA LEU A 77 -10.05 1.21 7.32
C LEU A 77 -9.71 2.33 6.33
N GLY A 78 -10.37 2.37 5.18
CA GLY A 78 -10.22 3.46 4.24
C GLY A 78 -11.50 3.80 3.50
N TRP A 79 -11.76 5.10 3.36
CA TRP A 79 -12.88 5.62 2.60
C TRP A 79 -12.37 6.16 1.27
N GLY A 80 -12.80 5.51 0.19
CA GLY A 80 -12.56 5.99 -1.16
C GLY A 80 -13.29 7.32 -1.37
N PHE A 81 -12.76 8.18 -2.23
CA PHE A 81 -13.43 9.40 -2.67
C PHE A 81 -13.18 9.67 -4.14
N SER A 82 -14.12 10.37 -4.77
CA SER A 82 -14.06 10.87 -6.16
C SER A 82 -14.71 12.25 -6.20
N GLY A 83 -14.06 13.23 -6.82
CA GLY A 83 -14.66 14.57 -6.98
C GLY A 83 -14.93 15.31 -5.66
N GLY A 84 -14.36 14.84 -4.55
CA GLY A 84 -14.59 15.34 -3.19
C GLY A 84 -15.67 14.60 -2.41
N ASP A 85 -16.43 13.70 -3.03
CA ASP A 85 -17.44 12.88 -2.37
C ASP A 85 -16.83 11.57 -1.88
N PHE A 86 -17.04 11.25 -0.61
CA PHE A 86 -16.57 10.02 0.00
C PHE A 86 -17.58 8.88 -0.14
N ALA A 87 -17.08 7.67 -0.28
CA ALA A 87 -17.86 6.45 -0.14
C ALA A 87 -18.53 6.40 1.24
N ASN A 88 -19.73 5.81 1.32
CA ASN A 88 -20.45 5.69 2.59
C ASN A 88 -19.83 4.65 3.53
N GLU A 89 -19.28 3.58 2.96
CA GLU A 89 -18.73 2.46 3.71
C GLU A 89 -17.20 2.35 3.50
N PRO A 90 -16.44 2.00 4.54
CA PRO A 90 -15.00 1.82 4.42
C PRO A 90 -14.63 0.48 3.81
N VAL A 91 -13.55 0.47 3.04
CA VAL A 91 -12.79 -0.74 2.73
C VAL A 91 -12.04 -1.18 3.99
N LEU A 92 -12.17 -2.45 4.35
CA LEU A 92 -11.36 -3.05 5.41
C LEU A 92 -10.06 -3.58 4.81
N MET A 93 -8.96 -3.46 5.55
CA MET A 93 -7.69 -4.06 5.18
C MET A 93 -7.12 -4.86 6.34
N PHE A 94 -6.66 -6.07 6.05
CA PHE A 94 -5.93 -6.91 6.98
C PHE A 94 -4.66 -7.42 6.34
N GLY A 95 -3.54 -7.20 7.01
CA GLY A 95 -2.24 -7.63 6.54
C GLY A 95 -1.38 -8.21 7.63
N GLY A 96 -0.32 -8.88 7.21
CA GLY A 96 0.67 -9.43 8.10
C GLY A 96 1.99 -9.62 7.39
N GLU A 97 3.07 -9.56 8.16
CA GLU A 97 4.40 -9.83 7.67
C GLU A 97 5.20 -10.67 8.65
N VAL A 98 6.07 -11.54 8.12
CA VAL A 98 7.00 -12.35 8.90
C VAL A 98 8.37 -12.37 8.22
N ARG A 99 9.39 -11.99 8.97
CA ARG A 99 10.79 -12.01 8.54
C ARG A 99 11.38 -13.39 8.75
N ALA A 100 11.53 -14.14 7.66
CA ALA A 100 12.11 -15.48 7.67
C ALA A 100 13.65 -15.45 7.84
N SER A 101 14.32 -14.38 7.35
CA SER A 101 15.76 -14.19 7.54
C SER A 101 16.14 -12.72 7.47
N ARG A 102 17.44 -12.41 7.63
CA ARG A 102 17.94 -11.04 7.42
C ARG A 102 17.65 -10.52 6.00
N HIS A 103 17.55 -11.39 5.00
CA HIS A 103 17.39 -11.01 3.60
C HIS A 103 16.00 -11.29 3.03
N VAL A 104 15.10 -11.92 3.79
CA VAL A 104 13.79 -12.38 3.29
C VAL A 104 12.67 -12.12 4.28
N LYS A 105 11.55 -11.61 3.78
CA LYS A 105 10.29 -11.42 4.50
C LYS A 105 9.12 -11.88 3.64
N PHE A 106 8.14 -12.51 4.25
CA PHE A 106 6.84 -12.80 3.65
C PHE A 106 5.84 -11.73 4.07
N ILE A 107 4.98 -11.32 3.15
CA ILE A 107 3.99 -10.25 3.34
C ILE A 107 2.67 -10.71 2.74
N SER A 108 1.57 -10.44 3.42
CA SER A 108 0.22 -10.59 2.88
C SER A 108 -0.55 -9.33 3.24
N GLU A 109 -1.30 -8.79 2.29
CA GLU A 109 -2.19 -7.65 2.49
C GLU A 109 -3.51 -7.92 1.75
N ASN A 110 -4.62 -7.87 2.48
CA ASN A 110 -5.90 -8.33 2.00
C ASN A 110 -6.93 -7.21 2.18
N TRP A 111 -7.65 -6.90 1.12
CA TRP A 111 -8.60 -5.81 1.06
C TRP A 111 -10.02 -6.35 0.86
N PHE A 112 -10.95 -5.85 1.65
CA PHE A 112 -12.34 -6.26 1.68
C PHE A 112 -13.22 -5.02 1.42
N PRO A 113 -13.48 -4.69 0.15
CA PRO A 113 -14.40 -3.63 -0.20
C PRO A 113 -15.82 -3.96 0.29
N PRO A 114 -16.54 -2.97 0.82
CA PRO A 114 -17.95 -3.15 1.18
C PRO A 114 -18.80 -3.35 -0.08
N ASP A 115 -19.98 -3.93 0.08
CA ASP A 115 -20.97 -4.10 -0.99
C ASP A 115 -20.46 -4.80 -2.27
N THR A 116 -19.41 -5.61 -2.15
CA THR A 116 -18.90 -6.45 -3.24
C THR A 116 -18.79 -7.90 -2.81
N ASP A 117 -19.00 -8.82 -3.76
CA ASP A 117 -18.83 -10.27 -3.54
C ASP A 117 -17.38 -10.73 -3.63
N PHE A 118 -16.43 -9.80 -3.86
CA PHE A 118 -15.03 -10.13 -4.03
C PHE A 118 -14.12 -9.46 -3.00
N SER A 119 -12.93 -10.02 -2.82
CA SER A 119 -11.88 -9.47 -1.96
C SER A 119 -10.54 -9.60 -2.66
N PHE A 120 -9.64 -8.64 -2.47
CA PHE A 120 -8.28 -8.74 -3.01
C PHE A 120 -7.38 -9.36 -1.96
N LEU A 121 -7.04 -10.62 -2.15
CA LEU A 121 -6.09 -11.31 -1.30
C LEU A 121 -4.70 -11.21 -1.91
N SER A 122 -3.66 -11.18 -1.09
CA SER A 122 -2.29 -11.21 -1.62
C SER A 122 -1.34 -12.02 -0.78
N LEU A 123 -0.31 -12.55 -1.45
CA LEU A 123 0.86 -13.11 -0.82
C LEU A 123 2.10 -12.69 -1.62
N GLY A 124 3.12 -12.25 -0.91
CA GLY A 124 4.37 -11.81 -1.50
C GLY A 124 5.59 -12.12 -0.66
N ILE A 125 6.72 -12.00 -1.31
CA ILE A 125 8.06 -12.14 -0.74
C ILE A 125 8.84 -10.85 -1.04
N ARG A 126 9.45 -10.30 0.00
CA ARG A 126 10.41 -9.21 -0.09
C ARG A 126 11.82 -9.74 0.13
N PHE A 127 12.71 -9.39 -0.78
CA PHE A 127 14.14 -9.58 -0.66
C PHE A 127 14.81 -8.27 -0.24
N PHE A 128 15.79 -8.35 0.66
CA PHE A 128 16.59 -7.21 1.10
C PHE A 128 18.05 -7.40 0.71
N GLY A 129 18.59 -6.44 -0.03
CA GLY A 129 20.02 -6.20 -0.20
C GLY A 129 20.49 -5.05 0.69
N GLU A 130 21.68 -4.52 0.42
CA GLU A 130 22.26 -3.41 1.19
C GLU A 130 21.48 -2.11 1.00
N ASN A 131 21.25 -1.71 -0.25
CA ASN A 131 20.56 -0.46 -0.60
C ASN A 131 19.28 -0.69 -1.44
N LEU A 132 18.98 -1.93 -1.82
CA LEU A 132 17.84 -2.28 -2.66
C LEU A 132 16.98 -3.32 -1.95
N ALA A 133 15.67 -3.12 -1.97
CA ALA A 133 14.70 -4.16 -1.70
C ALA A 133 13.88 -4.44 -2.96
N ALA A 134 13.51 -5.70 -3.15
CA ALA A 134 12.69 -6.15 -4.27
C ALA A 134 11.53 -6.99 -3.76
N ASP A 135 10.35 -6.79 -4.32
CA ASP A 135 9.11 -7.47 -4.00
C ASP A 135 8.65 -8.30 -5.18
N PHE A 136 8.22 -9.53 -4.90
CA PHE A 136 7.39 -10.30 -5.80
C PHE A 136 6.13 -10.72 -5.06
N GLY A 137 4.97 -10.38 -5.61
CA GLY A 137 3.66 -10.69 -5.03
C GLY A 137 2.69 -11.21 -6.07
N LEU A 138 1.68 -11.92 -5.59
CA LEU A 138 0.52 -12.31 -6.36
C LEU A 138 -0.71 -11.78 -5.63
N PHE A 139 -1.56 -11.07 -6.37
CA PHE A 139 -2.89 -10.69 -5.94
C PHE A 139 -3.91 -11.66 -6.53
N PHE A 140 -4.92 -12.01 -5.75
CA PHE A 140 -6.01 -12.89 -6.14
C PHE A 140 -7.34 -12.18 -5.82
N PRO A 141 -8.13 -11.80 -6.83
CA PRO A 141 -9.47 -11.24 -6.64
C PRO A 141 -10.45 -12.38 -6.30
N ALA A 142 -10.40 -12.85 -5.06
CA ALA A 142 -11.23 -13.94 -4.57
C ALA A 142 -12.72 -13.56 -4.70
N GLY A 143 -13.53 -14.41 -5.33
CA GLY A 143 -14.95 -14.14 -5.58
C GLY A 143 -15.26 -13.45 -6.91
N ALA A 144 -14.25 -12.97 -7.65
CA ALA A 144 -14.43 -12.52 -9.02
C ALA A 144 -14.36 -13.70 -10.00
N ASP A 145 -15.18 -13.65 -11.04
CA ASP A 145 -15.07 -14.59 -12.17
C ASP A 145 -13.82 -14.24 -12.99
N THR A 146 -12.78 -15.06 -12.85
CA THR A 146 -11.54 -14.92 -13.61
C THR A 146 -11.41 -16.02 -14.64
N GLU A 147 -11.30 -15.66 -15.92
CA GLU A 147 -10.90 -16.61 -16.96
C GLU A 147 -9.37 -16.77 -16.98
N GLY A 148 -8.89 -18.02 -16.99
CA GLY A 148 -7.45 -18.32 -17.11
C GLY A 148 -6.69 -18.27 -15.79
N PHE A 149 -5.50 -17.65 -15.79
CA PHE A 149 -4.63 -17.58 -14.62
C PHE A 149 -5.18 -16.54 -13.62
N PRO A 150 -5.59 -16.95 -12.41
CA PRO A 150 -6.40 -16.09 -11.55
C PRO A 150 -5.59 -15.06 -10.75
N PHE A 151 -4.26 -15.05 -10.90
CA PHE A 151 -3.39 -14.18 -10.11
C PHE A 151 -2.85 -13.01 -10.93
N LEU A 152 -2.87 -11.82 -10.32
CA LEU A 152 -2.25 -10.62 -10.84
C LEU A 152 -0.84 -10.47 -10.23
N PRO A 153 0.23 -10.56 -11.03
CA PRO A 153 1.58 -10.43 -10.51
C PRO A 153 1.90 -8.98 -10.15
N TRP A 154 2.68 -8.81 -9.08
CA TRP A 154 3.21 -7.53 -8.63
C TRP A 154 4.72 -7.63 -8.45
N ILE A 155 5.43 -6.66 -9.00
CA ILE A 155 6.87 -6.51 -8.82
C ILE A 155 7.13 -5.10 -8.32
N GLY A 156 7.84 -5.00 -7.19
CA GLY A 156 8.20 -3.73 -6.57
C GLY A 156 9.71 -3.63 -6.36
N PHE A 157 10.24 -2.42 -6.48
CA PHE A 157 11.62 -2.13 -6.12
C PHE A 157 11.64 -0.88 -5.24
N ALA A 158 12.43 -0.93 -4.17
CA ALA A 158 12.68 0.20 -3.30
C ALA A 158 14.19 0.38 -3.15
N TYR A 159 14.70 1.55 -3.53
CA TYR A 159 16.11 1.90 -3.39
C TYR A 159 16.28 2.92 -2.26
N ASN A 160 17.19 2.63 -1.34
CA ASN A 160 17.62 3.55 -0.31
C ASN A 160 18.87 4.30 -0.82
N PHE A 161 18.71 5.60 -1.06
CA PHE A 161 19.81 6.48 -1.50
C PHE A 161 20.79 6.84 -0.36
N GLY A 162 20.58 6.30 0.84
CA GLY A 162 21.28 6.68 2.05
C GLY A 162 20.79 8.03 2.58
N THR A 163 21.13 8.31 3.83
CA THR A 163 21.07 9.67 4.35
C THR A 163 22.30 10.42 3.89
N ALA A 164 22.13 11.57 3.22
CA ALA A 164 23.19 12.59 3.23
C ALA A 164 23.39 12.95 4.71
N GLY A 165 24.56 12.60 5.25
CA GLY A 165 24.84 12.66 6.68
C GLY A 165 24.43 13.99 7.33
N LYS A 166 23.95 13.89 8.57
CA LYS A 166 24.16 14.91 9.58
C LYS A 166 25.08 14.32 10.63
#